data_AF-A0A7Y1V243-F1
#
_entry.id   AF-A0A7Y1V243-F1
#
_cell.length_a   1.000
_cell.length_b   1.000
_cell.length_c   1.000
_cell.angle_alpha   90.00
_cell.angle_beta   90.00
_cell.angle_gamma   90.00
#
_symmetry.space_group_name_H-M   'P 1'
#
loop_
_entity.id
_entity.type
_entity.pdbx_description
1 polymer ?
#
loop_
_entity_poly.entity_id
_entity_poly.type
_entity_poly.pdbx_seq_one_letter_code
_entity_poly.pdbx_strand_id
1 'polypeptide(L)'
;MAPIMTPFLMKMLAGTYVEINFLDMCVQIIKIVVVRIGAAFFYDLLSRADFRLRNLLIWLVVVCFIWLICTLVGGWNLLHAYLPPASMTILEIINFLCGALVVGKIYYHLNKVLPQVHKLMPILSMFGIVYFTLVTTAASRDNILTIGLFMLLACMLHNTFGYLAGFWIGRAVGLDQNSARTVALEVGLQNGGMASGLAGVMGKLATLGLASAIFSPWMNISGSMLANFWRRKDKV
;
A
#
# COMPACT_ATOMS: atom_id res chain seq x y z
N MET A 1 -2.81 9.89 7.39
CA MET A 1 -2.16 9.49 8.66
C MET A 1 -1.00 8.50 8.47
N ALA A 2 -1.13 7.46 7.64
CA ALA A 2 -0.09 6.42 7.50
C ALA A 2 1.35 6.94 7.24
N PRO A 3 1.59 7.94 6.36
CA PRO A 3 2.95 8.45 6.13
C PRO A 3 3.64 9.04 7.35
N ILE A 4 2.88 9.43 8.38
CA ILE A 4 3.42 10.07 9.59
C ILE A 4 3.38 9.08 10.76
N MET A 5 2.23 8.44 10.97
CA MET A 5 2.03 7.55 12.11
C MET A 5 2.87 6.29 12.02
N THR A 6 3.01 5.67 10.84
CA THR A 6 3.78 4.43 10.70
C THR A 6 5.27 4.67 10.97
N PRO A 7 5.94 5.67 10.38
CA PRO A 7 7.34 5.97 10.72
C PRO A 7 7.50 6.43 12.17
N PHE A 8 6.53 7.16 12.72
CA PHE A 8 6.55 7.58 14.13
C PHE A 8 6.53 6.39 15.07
N LEU A 9 5.56 5.47 14.91
CA LEU A 9 5.44 4.27 15.74
C LEU A 9 6.64 3.33 15.55
N MET A 10 7.13 3.18 14.31
CA MET A 10 8.33 2.39 14.05
C MET A 10 9.55 2.99 14.74
N LYS A 11 9.77 4.30 14.65
CA LYS A 11 10.88 4.97 15.35
C LYS A 11 10.73 4.87 16.87
N MET A 12 9.52 4.99 17.40
CA MET A 12 9.25 4.95 18.83
C MET A 12 9.38 3.54 19.43
N LEU A 13 8.88 2.51 18.74
CA LEU A 13 8.79 1.14 19.27
C LEU A 13 9.92 0.24 18.78
N ALA A 14 10.39 0.43 17.55
CA ALA A 14 11.41 -0.40 16.91
C ALA A 14 12.75 0.31 16.72
N GLY A 15 12.84 1.62 16.99
CA GLY A 15 14.06 2.42 16.80
C GLY A 15 15.25 1.98 17.67
N THR A 16 15.01 1.21 18.73
CA THR A 16 16.08 0.59 19.55
C THR A 16 16.68 -0.67 18.92
N TYR A 17 15.95 -1.33 18.01
CA TYR A 17 16.36 -2.58 17.37
C TYR A 17 16.78 -2.39 15.91
N VAL A 18 16.31 -1.32 15.27
CA VAL A 18 16.47 -1.07 13.84
C VAL A 18 16.71 0.42 13.64
N GLU A 19 17.81 0.77 12.96
CA GLU A 19 18.00 2.14 12.47
C GLU A 19 16.86 2.52 11.51
N ILE A 20 16.10 3.53 11.91
CA ILE A 20 14.92 4.01 11.19
C ILE A 20 15.11 5.49 10.90
N ASN A 21 15.34 5.81 9.62
CA ASN A 21 15.23 7.18 9.15
C ASN A 21 13.75 7.52 8.94
N PHE A 22 13.22 8.34 9.85
CA PHE A 22 11.83 8.78 9.83
C PHE A 22 11.46 9.42 8.48
N LEU A 23 12.28 10.34 7.96
CA LEU A 23 11.97 11.08 6.74
C LEU A 23 12.00 10.17 5.52
N ASP A 24 12.97 9.27 5.43
CA ASP A 24 13.05 8.33 4.32
C ASP A 24 11.83 7.40 4.30
N MET A 25 11.44 6.86 5.46
CA MET A 25 10.23 6.04 5.56
C MET A 25 8.97 6.84 5.21
N CYS A 26 8.83 8.10 5.65
CA CYS A 26 7.72 8.97 5.26
C CYS A 26 7.62 9.09 3.73
N VAL A 27 8.74 9.41 3.09
CA VAL A 27 8.83 9.55 1.63
C VAL A 27 8.49 8.24 0.92
N GLN A 28 8.98 7.10 1.41
CA GLN A 28 8.68 5.79 0.82
C GLN A 28 7.21 5.41 0.97
N ILE A 29 6.58 5.68 2.12
CA ILE A 29 5.14 5.45 2.30
C ILE A 29 4.34 6.35 1.36
N ILE A 30 4.74 7.62 1.18
CA ILE A 30 4.11 8.52 0.21
C ILE A 30 4.19 7.91 -1.19
N LYS A 31 5.37 7.48 -1.64
CA LYS A 31 5.56 6.83 -2.95
C LYS A 31 4.69 5.58 -3.12
N ILE A 32 4.59 4.73 -2.09
CA ILE A 32 3.84 3.49 -2.18
C ILE A 32 2.32 3.73 -2.12
N VAL A 33 1.84 4.63 -1.27
CA VAL A 33 0.42 4.84 -0.98
C VAL A 33 -0.20 5.88 -1.90
N VAL A 34 0.41 7.07 -1.99
CA VAL A 34 -0.18 8.22 -2.73
C VAL A 34 -0.24 7.92 -4.21
N VAL A 35 0.73 7.18 -4.76
CA VAL A 35 0.72 6.80 -6.19
C VAL A 35 -0.50 5.95 -6.54
N ARG A 36 -0.81 4.94 -5.72
CA ARG A 36 -1.95 4.04 -5.97
C ARG A 36 -3.28 4.78 -5.82
N ILE A 37 -3.42 5.57 -4.76
CA ILE A 37 -4.62 6.38 -4.51
C ILE A 37 -4.78 7.45 -5.61
N GLY A 38 -3.69 8.11 -5.98
CA GLY A 38 -3.66 9.13 -7.02
C GLY A 38 -4.07 8.58 -8.39
N ALA A 39 -3.56 7.40 -8.77
CA ALA A 39 -3.95 6.75 -10.02
C ALA A 39 -5.44 6.38 -10.04
N ALA A 40 -5.96 5.82 -8.94
CA ALA A 40 -7.36 5.44 -8.81
C ALA A 40 -8.28 6.68 -8.83
N PHE A 41 -7.93 7.72 -8.10
CA PHE A 41 -8.65 8.99 -8.07
C PHE A 41 -8.65 9.66 -9.44
N PHE A 42 -7.51 9.68 -10.14
CA PHE A 42 -7.40 10.25 -11.47
C PHE A 42 -8.27 9.50 -12.50
N TYR A 43 -8.33 8.17 -12.41
CA TYR A 43 -9.24 7.36 -13.21
C TYR A 43 -10.71 7.73 -12.98
N ASP A 44 -11.14 7.86 -11.72
CA ASP A 44 -12.52 8.24 -11.38
C ASP A 44 -12.85 9.65 -11.89
N LEU A 45 -11.92 10.60 -11.71
CA LEU A 45 -12.07 11.97 -12.20
C LEU A 45 -12.23 12.00 -13.72
N LEU A 46 -11.40 11.26 -14.47
CA LEU A 46 -11.47 11.21 -15.93
C LEU A 46 -12.76 10.55 -16.44
N SER A 47 -13.30 9.61 -15.66
CA SER A 47 -14.55 8.91 -15.95
C SER A 47 -15.78 9.82 -15.76
N ARG A 48 -15.73 10.75 -14.81
CA ARG A 48 -16.82 11.70 -14.50
C ARG A 48 -16.68 13.06 -15.19
N ALA A 49 -15.49 13.39 -15.71
CA ALA A 49 -15.19 14.71 -16.26
C ALA A 49 -16.04 15.08 -17.49
N ASP A 50 -16.45 16.36 -17.54
CA ASP A 50 -17.02 17.03 -18.70
C ASP A 50 -15.95 17.31 -19.77
N PHE A 51 -16.34 17.84 -20.94
CA PHE A 51 -15.43 18.01 -22.07
C PHE A 51 -14.23 18.92 -21.73
N ARG A 52 -14.44 20.02 -21.01
CA ARG A 52 -13.37 20.98 -20.68
C ARG A 52 -12.38 20.38 -19.70
N LEU A 53 -12.86 19.81 -18.59
CA LEU A 53 -12.01 19.16 -17.60
C LEU A 53 -11.26 17.98 -18.20
N ARG A 54 -11.92 17.15 -19.02
CA ARG A 54 -11.29 16.00 -19.66
C ARG A 54 -10.12 16.41 -20.55
N ASN A 55 -10.27 17.48 -21.33
CA ASN A 55 -9.19 17.98 -22.18
C ASN A 55 -8.02 18.50 -21.35
N LEU A 56 -8.29 19.25 -20.27
CA LEU A 56 -7.26 19.71 -19.33
C LEU A 56 -6.49 18.55 -18.71
N LEU A 57 -7.19 17.50 -18.22
CA LEU A 57 -6.57 16.32 -17.61
C LEU A 57 -5.70 15.55 -18.62
N ILE A 58 -6.10 15.49 -19.89
CA ILE A 58 -5.29 14.87 -20.95
C ILE A 58 -4.02 15.66 -21.19
N TRP A 59 -4.09 16.99 -21.29
CA TRP A 59 -2.89 17.83 -21.42
C TRP A 59 -1.94 17.69 -20.23
N LEU A 60 -2.49 17.64 -19.01
CA LEU A 60 -1.71 17.37 -17.82
C LEU A 60 -0.96 16.04 -17.93
N VAL A 61 -1.63 14.97 -18.37
CA VAL A 61 -0.98 13.66 -18.58
C VAL A 61 0.09 13.71 -19.66
N VAL A 62 -0.14 14.44 -20.76
CA VAL A 62 0.88 14.61 -21.82
C VAL A 62 2.12 15.29 -21.27
N VAL A 63 1.97 16.37 -20.49
CA VAL A 63 3.11 17.04 -19.83
C VAL A 63 3.83 16.08 -18.88
N CYS A 64 3.10 15.35 -18.04
CA CYS A 64 3.68 14.34 -17.15
C CYS A 64 4.40 13.22 -17.92
N PHE A 65 3.86 12.77 -19.05
CA PHE A 65 4.47 11.75 -19.88
C PHE A 65 5.78 12.25 -20.51
N ILE A 66 5.78 13.47 -21.07
CA ILE A 66 6.99 14.10 -21.61
C ILE A 66 8.06 14.26 -20.52
N TRP A 67 7.66 14.72 -19.32
CA TRP A 67 8.56 14.83 -18.17
C TRP A 67 9.20 13.47 -17.80
N LEU A 68 8.40 12.40 -17.74
CA LEU A 68 8.91 11.06 -17.45
C LEU A 68 9.84 10.54 -18.56
N ILE A 69 9.54 10.78 -19.83
CA ILE A 69 10.44 10.43 -20.93
C ILE A 69 11.75 11.22 -20.84
N CYS A 70 11.69 12.52 -20.52
CA CYS A 70 12.88 13.35 -20.34
C CYS A 70 13.78 12.81 -19.21
N THR A 71 13.20 12.43 -18.07
CA THR A 71 13.97 11.86 -16.96
C THR A 71 14.59 10.50 -17.32
N LEU A 72 13.87 9.65 -18.06
CA LEU A 72 14.35 8.35 -18.53
C LEU A 72 15.48 8.43 -19.57
N VAL A 73 15.45 9.40 -20.49
CA VAL A 73 16.42 9.52 -21.61
C VAL A 73 17.71 10.25 -21.19
N GLY A 74 17.91 10.49 -19.89
CA GLY A 74 19.15 11.05 -19.34
C GLY A 74 18.98 12.41 -18.67
N GLY A 75 17.79 13.00 -18.70
CA GLY A 75 17.47 14.21 -17.95
C GLY A 75 17.67 14.02 -16.44
N TRP A 76 17.47 12.80 -15.92
CA TRP A 76 17.75 12.49 -14.52
C TRP A 76 19.22 12.71 -14.13
N ASN A 77 20.15 12.27 -14.98
CA ASN A 77 21.59 12.40 -14.74
C ASN A 77 22.02 13.87 -14.78
N LEU A 78 21.46 14.65 -15.70
CA LEU A 78 21.69 16.10 -15.77
C LEU A 78 21.19 16.79 -14.50
N LEU A 79 19.96 16.48 -14.07
CA LEU A 79 19.40 17.04 -12.83
C LEU A 79 20.26 16.69 -11.62
N HIS A 80 20.75 15.45 -11.52
CA HIS A 80 21.63 15.01 -10.44
C HIS A 80 22.99 15.73 -10.43
N ALA A 81 23.48 16.19 -11.59
CA ALA A 81 24.74 16.93 -11.69
C ALA A 81 24.61 18.37 -11.17
N TYR A 82 23.42 18.98 -11.27
CA TYR A 82 23.22 20.40 -10.95
C TYR A 82 22.38 20.66 -9.70
N LEU A 83 21.63 19.68 -9.20
CA LEU A 83 20.72 19.86 -8.07
C LEU A 83 21.22 19.22 -6.78
N PRO A 84 20.95 19.84 -5.62
CA PRO A 84 21.28 19.26 -4.33
C PRO A 84 20.41 18.03 -4.02
N PRO A 85 20.85 17.15 -3.10
CA PRO A 85 20.14 15.91 -2.77
C PRO A 85 18.68 16.11 -2.33
N ALA A 86 18.39 17.19 -1.59
CA ALA A 86 17.03 17.50 -1.15
C ALA A 86 16.05 17.74 -2.32
N SER A 87 16.51 18.40 -3.39
CA SER A 87 15.71 18.64 -4.59
C SER A 87 15.46 17.35 -5.36
N MET A 88 16.43 16.43 -5.38
CA MET A 88 16.29 15.13 -6.05
C MET A 88 15.19 14.28 -5.41
N THR A 89 15.07 14.30 -4.07
CA THR A 89 13.98 13.61 -3.37
C THR A 89 12.60 14.16 -3.76
N ILE A 90 12.47 15.48 -3.91
CA ILE A 90 11.22 16.12 -4.36
C ILE A 90 10.90 15.72 -5.80
N LEU A 91 11.88 15.75 -6.69
CA LEU A 91 11.71 15.32 -8.08
C LEU A 91 11.35 13.84 -8.20
N GLU A 92 11.86 13.00 -7.31
CA GLU A 92 11.49 11.59 -7.26
C GLU A 92 9.99 11.44 -6.89
N ILE A 93 9.50 12.19 -5.90
CA ILE A 93 8.07 12.21 -5.56
C ILE A 93 7.24 12.70 -6.76
N ILE A 94 7.70 13.74 -7.47
CA ILE A 94 7.04 14.23 -8.68
C ILE A 94 6.99 13.14 -9.76
N ASN A 95 8.08 12.40 -9.99
CA ASN A 95 8.09 11.28 -10.94
C ASN A 95 7.04 10.22 -10.58
N PHE A 96 6.95 9.86 -9.30
CA PHE A 96 5.95 8.92 -8.82
C PHE A 96 4.51 9.44 -9.03
N LEU A 97 4.25 10.72 -8.75
CA LEU A 97 2.95 11.36 -8.98
C LEU A 97 2.60 11.44 -10.48
N CYS A 98 3.54 11.86 -11.33
CA CYS A 98 3.39 11.86 -12.78
C CYS A 98 3.09 10.44 -13.30
N GLY A 99 3.80 9.44 -12.78
CA GLY A 99 3.57 8.04 -13.10
C GLY A 99 2.16 7.59 -12.74
N ALA A 100 1.64 8.00 -11.57
CA ALA A 100 0.26 7.72 -11.16
C ALA A 100 -0.78 8.24 -12.17
N LEU A 101 -0.59 9.47 -12.67
CA LEU A 101 -1.50 10.07 -13.65
C LEU A 101 -1.46 9.34 -15.00
N VAL A 102 -0.26 8.99 -15.47
CA VAL A 102 -0.08 8.21 -16.71
C VAL A 102 -0.72 6.83 -16.57
N VAL A 103 -0.47 6.12 -15.48
CA VAL A 103 -1.08 4.81 -15.21
C VAL A 103 -2.61 4.92 -15.12
N GLY A 104 -3.13 5.93 -14.43
CA GLY A 104 -4.57 6.19 -14.35
C GLY A 104 -5.20 6.43 -15.73
N LYS A 105 -4.51 7.17 -16.61
CA LYS A 105 -4.94 7.39 -18.01
C LYS A 105 -4.90 6.11 -18.84
N ILE A 106 -3.84 5.31 -18.71
CA ILE A 106 -3.71 4.01 -19.39
C ILE A 106 -4.85 3.10 -18.96
N TYR A 107 -5.11 2.98 -17.66
CA TYR A 107 -6.20 2.15 -17.14
C TYR A 107 -7.57 2.63 -17.63
N TYR A 108 -7.80 3.95 -17.67
CA TYR A 108 -9.02 4.51 -18.28
C TYR A 108 -9.19 4.11 -19.74
N HIS A 109 -8.12 4.18 -20.54
CA HIS A 109 -8.16 3.79 -21.94
C HIS A 109 -8.40 2.28 -22.10
N LEU A 110 -7.70 1.46 -21.32
CA LEU A 110 -7.90 0.01 -21.28
C LEU A 110 -9.34 -0.36 -20.96
N ASN A 111 -9.99 0.30 -19.98
CA ASN A 111 -11.38 0.02 -19.64
C ASN A 111 -12.36 0.44 -20.76
N LYS A 112 -12.01 1.42 -21.59
CA LYS A 112 -12.81 1.77 -22.78
C LYS A 112 -12.69 0.77 -23.92
N VAL A 113 -11.48 0.24 -24.16
CA VAL A 113 -11.23 -0.73 -25.23
C VAL A 113 -11.65 -2.14 -24.82
N LEU A 114 -11.44 -2.49 -23.55
CA LEU A 114 -11.73 -3.79 -22.95
C LEU A 114 -12.61 -3.59 -21.70
N PRO A 115 -13.94 -3.45 -21.85
CA PRO A 115 -14.86 -3.18 -20.74
C PRO A 115 -14.83 -4.23 -19.61
N GLN A 116 -14.27 -5.42 -19.87
CA GLN A 116 -14.13 -6.50 -18.90
C GLN A 116 -12.79 -6.51 -18.15
N VAL A 117 -11.92 -5.50 -18.34
CA VAL A 117 -10.62 -5.41 -17.65
C VAL A 117 -10.75 -5.45 -16.13
N HIS A 118 -11.87 -4.95 -15.58
CA HIS A 118 -12.16 -5.01 -14.15
C HIS A 118 -12.28 -6.45 -13.61
N LYS A 119 -12.64 -7.44 -14.45
CA LYS A 119 -12.67 -8.86 -14.06
C LYS A 119 -11.27 -9.45 -13.88
N LEU A 120 -10.27 -8.88 -14.57
CA LEU A 120 -8.87 -9.30 -14.48
C LEU A 120 -8.16 -8.71 -13.25
N MET A 121 -8.61 -7.54 -12.76
CA MET A 121 -7.98 -6.84 -11.64
C MET A 121 -7.85 -7.69 -10.35
N PRO A 122 -8.88 -8.44 -9.90
CA PRO A 122 -8.74 -9.34 -8.76
C PRO A 122 -7.70 -10.43 -8.98
N ILE A 123 -7.66 -11.02 -10.18
CA ILE A 123 -6.72 -12.10 -10.52
C ILE A 123 -5.28 -11.57 -10.49
N LEU A 124 -5.03 -10.42 -11.11
CA LEU A 124 -3.71 -9.77 -11.08
C LEU A 124 -3.28 -9.40 -9.67
N SER A 125 -4.22 -8.89 -8.86
CA SER A 125 -3.94 -8.55 -7.46
C SER A 125 -3.62 -9.79 -6.63
N MET A 126 -4.38 -10.87 -6.79
CA MET A 126 -4.13 -12.15 -6.13
C MET A 126 -2.79 -12.75 -6.54
N PHE A 127 -2.47 -12.73 -7.83
CA PHE A 127 -1.15 -13.14 -8.33
C PHE A 127 -0.04 -12.31 -7.68
N GLY A 128 -0.19 -10.98 -7.63
CA GLY A 128 0.77 -10.08 -6.99
C GLY A 128 0.98 -10.41 -5.51
N ILE A 129 -0.10 -10.60 -4.74
CA ILE A 129 -0.02 -10.97 -3.32
C ILE A 129 0.72 -12.30 -3.16
N VAL A 130 0.33 -13.34 -3.91
CA VAL A 130 0.98 -14.66 -3.85
C VAL A 130 2.46 -14.56 -4.23
N TYR A 131 2.79 -13.86 -5.31
CA TYR A 131 4.16 -13.62 -5.75
C TYR A 131 5.00 -12.93 -4.66
N PHE A 132 4.51 -11.83 -4.09
CA PHE A 132 5.24 -11.09 -3.05
C PHE A 132 5.37 -11.89 -1.75
N THR A 133 4.33 -12.64 -1.36
CA THR A 133 4.42 -13.53 -0.20
C THR A 133 5.48 -14.61 -0.45
N LEU A 134 5.49 -15.26 -1.62
CA LEU A 134 6.51 -16.27 -1.97
C LEU A 134 7.92 -15.71 -1.93
N VAL A 135 8.17 -14.56 -2.58
CA VAL A 135 9.50 -13.92 -2.59
C VAL A 135 9.95 -13.55 -1.18
N THR A 136 9.06 -12.98 -0.36
CA THR A 136 9.39 -12.58 1.01
C THR A 136 9.62 -13.80 1.89
N THR A 137 8.79 -14.85 1.79
CA THR A 137 8.97 -16.12 2.50
C THR A 137 10.28 -16.79 2.12
N ALA A 138 10.64 -16.81 0.82
CA ALA A 138 11.91 -17.36 0.36
C ALA A 138 13.11 -16.59 0.93
N ALA A 139 13.06 -15.25 0.90
CA ALA A 139 14.09 -14.40 1.47
C ALA A 139 14.21 -14.53 3.01
N SER A 140 13.12 -14.85 3.69
CA SER A 140 13.05 -15.00 5.15
C SER A 140 13.18 -16.44 5.65
N ARG A 141 13.47 -17.42 4.78
CA ARG A 141 13.45 -18.87 5.10
C ARG A 141 14.15 -19.21 6.42
N ASP A 142 15.41 -18.79 6.57
CA ASP A 142 16.22 -19.18 7.73
C ASP A 142 15.69 -18.52 9.02
N ASN A 143 15.12 -17.32 8.92
CA ASN A 143 14.44 -16.65 10.04
C ASN A 143 13.10 -17.31 10.38
N ILE A 144 12.36 -17.86 9.41
CA ILE A 144 11.15 -18.65 9.68
C ILE A 144 11.50 -19.90 10.48
N LEU A 145 12.59 -20.58 10.14
CA LEU A 145 12.99 -21.81 10.82
C LEU A 145 13.39 -21.57 12.28
N THR A 146 13.89 -20.38 12.61
CA THR A 146 14.33 -20.03 13.96
C THR A 146 13.22 -19.42 14.82
N ILE A 147 12.46 -18.46 14.29
CA ILE A 147 11.47 -17.68 15.05
C ILE A 147 10.05 -17.71 14.48
N GLY A 148 9.79 -18.51 13.44
CA GLY A 148 8.53 -18.50 12.70
C GLY A 148 7.29 -18.84 13.54
N LEU A 149 7.39 -19.77 14.49
CA LEU A 149 6.27 -20.10 15.38
C LEU A 149 5.90 -18.92 16.28
N PHE A 150 6.89 -18.28 16.91
CA PHE A 150 6.68 -17.09 17.73
C PHE A 150 6.11 -15.93 16.90
N MET A 151 6.62 -15.76 15.67
CA MET A 151 6.12 -14.74 14.75
C MET A 151 4.67 -15.00 14.35
N LEU A 152 4.30 -16.26 14.09
CA LEU A 152 2.92 -16.64 13.79
C LEU A 152 1.99 -16.29 14.97
N LEU A 153 2.35 -16.70 16.18
CA LEU A 153 1.56 -16.38 17.38
C LEU A 153 1.44 -14.87 17.60
N ALA A 154 2.54 -14.12 17.44
CA ALA A 154 2.53 -12.66 17.53
C ALA A 154 1.60 -12.03 16.47
N CYS A 155 1.65 -12.51 15.23
CA CYS A 155 0.76 -12.07 14.16
C CYS A 155 -0.71 -12.35 14.48
N MET A 156 -1.03 -13.54 15.01
CA MET A 156 -2.38 -13.91 15.42
C MET A 156 -2.91 -12.98 16.52
N LEU A 157 -2.09 -12.74 17.55
CA LEU A 157 -2.43 -11.86 18.66
C LEU A 157 -2.62 -10.42 18.19
N HIS A 158 -1.69 -9.89 17.40
CA HIS A 158 -1.74 -8.51 16.88
C HIS A 158 -2.98 -8.29 16.00
N ASN A 159 -3.29 -9.24 15.12
CA ASN A 159 -4.46 -9.17 14.24
C ASN A 159 -5.77 -9.24 15.04
N THR A 160 -5.86 -10.17 15.99
CA THR A 160 -7.03 -10.32 16.85
C THR A 160 -7.24 -9.08 17.72
N PHE A 161 -6.16 -8.54 18.29
CA PHE A 161 -6.17 -7.28 19.01
C PHE A 161 -6.66 -6.14 18.12
N GLY A 162 -6.22 -6.07 16.87
CA GLY A 162 -6.71 -5.10 15.88
C GLY A 162 -8.22 -5.19 15.67
N TYR A 163 -8.76 -6.40 15.49
CA TYR A 163 -10.22 -6.59 15.38
C TYR A 163 -10.96 -6.14 16.63
N LEU A 164 -10.50 -6.54 17.82
CA LEU A 164 -11.14 -6.20 19.09
C LEU A 164 -11.07 -4.70 19.37
N ALA A 165 -9.90 -4.10 19.24
CA ALA A 165 -9.69 -2.67 19.46
C ALA A 165 -10.51 -1.85 18.47
N GLY A 166 -10.47 -2.18 17.17
CA GLY A 166 -11.27 -1.49 16.16
C GLY A 166 -12.77 -1.57 16.44
N PHE A 167 -13.27 -2.75 16.83
CA PHE A 167 -14.69 -2.92 17.18
C PHE A 167 -15.07 -2.10 18.42
N TRP A 168 -14.35 -2.27 19.53
CA TRP A 168 -14.74 -1.68 20.81
C TRP A 168 -14.50 -0.18 20.86
N ILE A 169 -13.43 0.33 20.25
CA ILE A 169 -13.22 1.78 20.10
C ILE A 169 -14.32 2.36 19.23
N GLY A 170 -14.67 1.71 18.11
CA GLY A 170 -15.78 2.12 17.25
C GLY A 170 -17.10 2.23 18.03
N ARG A 171 -17.40 1.23 18.87
CA ARG A 171 -18.58 1.25 19.75
C ARG A 171 -18.50 2.35 20.81
N ALA A 172 -17.33 2.59 21.41
CA ALA A 172 -17.14 3.60 22.44
C ALA A 172 -17.34 5.03 21.90
N VAL A 173 -17.02 5.29 20.63
CA VAL A 173 -17.26 6.59 19.97
C VAL A 173 -18.68 6.73 19.38
N GLY A 174 -19.57 5.77 19.64
CA GLY A 174 -20.99 5.85 19.27
C GLY A 174 -21.33 5.29 17.88
N LEU A 175 -20.43 4.58 17.20
CA LEU A 175 -20.76 3.93 15.92
C LEU A 175 -21.75 2.80 16.13
N ASP A 176 -22.67 2.61 15.17
CA ASP A 176 -23.56 1.46 15.13
C ASP A 176 -22.79 0.14 14.95
N GLN A 177 -23.46 -0.99 15.14
CA GLN A 177 -22.79 -2.29 15.12
C GLN A 177 -22.14 -2.60 13.77
N ASN A 178 -22.78 -2.21 12.66
CA ASN A 178 -22.27 -2.47 11.33
C ASN A 178 -21.03 -1.62 11.04
N SER A 179 -21.05 -0.32 11.36
CA SER A 179 -19.86 0.52 11.20
C SER A 179 -18.72 0.07 12.12
N ALA A 180 -19.01 -0.34 13.36
CA ALA A 180 -17.99 -0.87 14.26
C ALA A 180 -17.35 -2.17 13.75
N ARG A 181 -18.13 -3.06 13.11
CA ARG A 181 -17.60 -4.26 12.43
C ARG A 181 -16.71 -3.90 11.25
N THR A 182 -17.09 -2.90 10.46
CA THR A 182 -16.24 -2.39 9.38
C THR A 182 -14.93 -1.82 9.91
N VAL A 183 -14.97 -0.98 10.96
CA VAL A 183 -13.77 -0.44 11.59
C VAL A 183 -12.88 -1.56 12.15
N ALA A 184 -13.46 -2.59 12.76
CA ALA A 184 -12.71 -3.76 13.22
C ALA A 184 -11.92 -4.41 12.07
N LEU A 185 -12.57 -4.66 10.92
CA LEU A 185 -11.92 -5.24 9.75
C LEU A 185 -10.84 -4.32 9.18
N GLU A 186 -11.11 -3.02 9.05
CA GLU A 186 -10.13 -2.03 8.53
C GLU A 186 -8.91 -1.87 9.44
N VAL A 187 -9.07 -2.02 10.76
CA VAL A 187 -7.95 -1.94 11.71
C VAL A 187 -7.16 -3.25 11.75
N GLY A 188 -7.85 -4.40 11.74
CA GLY A 188 -7.21 -5.71 11.82
C GLY A 188 -6.57 -6.16 10.50
N LEU A 189 -7.16 -5.81 9.36
CA LEU A 189 -6.63 -6.11 8.02
C LEU A 189 -5.64 -5.02 7.61
N GLN A 190 -4.36 -5.37 7.57
CA GLN A 190 -3.31 -4.42 7.18
C GLN A 190 -2.85 -4.63 5.74
N ASN A 191 -2.13 -3.65 5.18
CA ASN A 191 -1.55 -3.79 3.85
C ASN A 191 -0.17 -4.46 3.94
N GLY A 192 -0.15 -5.80 3.92
CA GLY A 192 1.11 -6.57 3.92
C GLY A 192 2.04 -6.23 2.74
N GLY A 193 1.48 -5.91 1.56
CA GLY A 193 2.29 -5.46 0.42
C GLY A 193 3.10 -4.17 0.72
N MET A 194 2.51 -3.23 1.47
CA MET A 194 3.23 -2.04 1.93
C MET A 194 4.33 -2.39 2.94
N ALA A 195 4.03 -3.28 3.91
CA ALA A 195 4.98 -3.70 4.93
C ALA A 195 6.22 -4.40 4.32
N SER A 196 6.01 -5.34 3.39
CA SER A 196 7.11 -5.98 2.66
C SER A 196 7.89 -4.98 1.79
N GLY A 197 7.20 -4.07 1.11
CA GLY A 197 7.84 -3.02 0.31
C GLY A 197 8.75 -2.11 1.16
N LEU A 198 8.27 -1.69 2.34
CA LEU A 198 9.07 -0.91 3.29
C LEU A 198 10.27 -1.69 3.83
N ALA A 199 10.09 -2.97 4.18
CA ALA A 199 11.19 -3.83 4.60
C ALA A 199 12.25 -3.98 3.49
N GLY A 200 11.83 -4.06 2.23
CA GLY A 200 12.70 -4.12 1.06
C GLY A 200 13.57 -2.87 0.91
N VAL A 201 12.98 -1.67 0.96
CA VAL A 201 13.75 -0.41 0.82
C VAL A 201 14.69 -0.15 2.00
N MET A 202 14.41 -0.75 3.16
CA MET A 202 15.31 -0.71 4.33
C MET A 202 16.45 -1.74 4.26
N GLY A 203 16.52 -2.57 3.22
CA GLY A 203 17.47 -3.68 3.12
C GLY A 203 17.22 -4.80 4.14
N LYS A 204 16.03 -4.83 4.76
CA LYS A 204 15.66 -5.73 5.86
C LYS A 204 14.49 -6.64 5.48
N LEU A 205 14.38 -6.99 4.20
CA LEU A 205 13.32 -7.86 3.69
C LEU A 205 13.32 -9.22 4.41
N ALA A 206 14.49 -9.81 4.63
CA ALA A 206 14.62 -11.12 5.27
C ALA A 206 14.16 -11.13 6.75
N THR A 207 14.31 -10.02 7.48
CA THR A 207 14.02 -9.93 8.91
C THR A 207 12.69 -9.24 9.19
N LEU A 208 12.47 -8.02 8.67
CA LEU A 208 11.24 -7.25 8.87
C LEU A 208 10.12 -7.66 7.90
N GLY A 209 10.47 -8.15 6.71
CA GLY A 209 9.48 -8.66 5.75
C GLY A 209 8.83 -9.97 6.20
N LEU A 210 9.50 -10.73 7.07
CA LEU A 210 9.01 -11.97 7.67
C LEU A 210 7.61 -11.81 8.28
N ALA A 211 7.41 -10.75 9.07
CA ALA A 211 6.12 -10.48 9.71
C ALA A 211 5.02 -10.32 8.66
N SER A 212 5.28 -9.57 7.60
CA SER A 212 4.33 -9.40 6.49
C SER A 212 4.05 -10.71 5.74
N ALA A 213 5.06 -11.55 5.54
CA ALA A 213 4.93 -12.83 4.85
C ALA A 213 3.99 -13.81 5.57
N ILE A 214 4.01 -13.80 6.91
CA ILE A 214 3.14 -14.64 7.75
C ILE A 214 1.79 -13.97 7.98
N PHE A 215 1.78 -12.66 8.24
CA PHE A 215 0.57 -11.90 8.53
C PHE A 215 -0.38 -11.84 7.31
N SER A 216 0.16 -11.74 6.09
CA SER A 216 -0.67 -11.58 4.89
C SER A 216 -1.60 -12.76 4.62
N PRO A 217 -1.15 -14.03 4.66
CA PRO A 217 -2.07 -15.17 4.62
C PRO A 217 -3.01 -15.22 5.83
N TRP A 218 -2.48 -15.01 7.05
CA TRP A 218 -3.26 -15.12 8.27
C TRP A 218 -4.44 -14.14 8.31
N MET A 219 -4.20 -12.85 8.01
CA MET A 219 -5.25 -11.82 8.07
C MET A 219 -6.37 -12.08 7.06
N ASN A 220 -6.06 -12.66 5.90
CA ASN A 220 -7.08 -13.05 4.91
C ASN A 220 -7.94 -14.21 5.44
N ILE A 221 -7.31 -15.22 6.06
CA ILE A 221 -8.03 -16.35 6.67
C ILE A 221 -8.90 -15.84 7.83
N SER A 222 -8.30 -15.17 8.82
CA SER A 222 -9.00 -14.70 10.02
C SER A 222 -10.10 -13.69 9.69
N GLY A 223 -9.86 -12.77 8.76
CA GLY A 223 -10.84 -11.80 8.30
C GLY A 223 -12.04 -12.45 7.62
N SER A 224 -11.79 -13.43 6.74
CA SER A 224 -12.87 -14.18 6.09
C SER A 224 -13.69 -15.02 7.07
N MET A 225 -13.05 -15.63 8.08
CA MET A 225 -13.72 -16.35 9.16
C MET A 225 -14.61 -15.42 9.98
N LEU A 226 -14.09 -14.27 10.40
CA LEU A 226 -14.83 -13.28 11.18
C LEU A 226 -16.00 -12.68 10.40
N ALA A 227 -15.80 -12.32 9.14
CA ALA A 227 -16.84 -11.83 8.26
C ALA A 227 -17.96 -12.87 8.07
N ASN A 228 -17.59 -14.15 7.88
CA ASN A 228 -18.57 -15.23 7.75
C ASN A 228 -19.33 -15.48 9.06
N PHE A 229 -18.67 -15.37 10.21
CA PHE A 229 -19.29 -15.46 11.52
C PHE A 229 -20.36 -14.37 11.72
N TRP A 230 -20.04 -13.10 11.45
CA TRP A 230 -21.01 -12.01 11.54
C TRP A 230 -22.16 -12.15 10.55
N ARG A 231 -21.87 -12.54 9.30
CA ARG A 231 -22.90 -12.79 8.29
C ARG A 231 -23.92 -13.85 8.73
N ARG A 232 -23.50 -14.88 9.45
CA ARG A 232 -24.41 -15.90 10.00
C ARG A 232 -25.29 -15.35 11.12
N LYS A 233 -24.72 -14.49 11.97
CA LYS A 233 -25.44 -13.89 13.10
C LYS A 233 -26.52 -12.90 12.66
N ASP A 234 -26.34 -12.23 11.52
CA ASP A 234 -27.33 -11.29 10.99
C ASP A 234 -28.49 -11.98 10.23
N LYS A 235 -28.36 -13.29 9.95
CA LYS A 235 -29.40 -14.11 9.31
C LYS A 235 -30.31 -14.83 10.31
N VAL A 236 -30.02 -14.73 11.60
CA VAL A 236 -30.77 -15.31 12.73
C VAL A 236 -31.43 -14.17 13.48
#